data_AF-A0A5K7S3B3-F1
#
_entry.id   AF-A0A5K7S3B3-F1
#
_cell.length_a   1.000
_cell.length_b   1.000
_cell.length_c   1.000
_cell.angle_alpha   90.00
_cell.angle_beta   90.00
_cell.angle_gamma   90.00
#
_symmetry.space_group_name_H-M   'P 1'
#
loop_
_entity.id
_entity.type
_entity.pdbx_description
1 polymer ?
#
loop_
_entity_poly.entity_id
_entity_poly.type
_entity_poly.pdbx_seq_one_letter_code
_entity_poly.pdbx_strand_id
1 'polypeptide(L)'
;MKTLKLLVIGTLLLFAGSAKAQISVHVNLGTPPQWGPSGYSDVRYYYLPDVEAYYDVPSSMFIYYNGVTWIHRRSLPTRYRNYDLYNGYKVPMSDYRGDRPYNNFRKHKMQYARGYRGQEQHNIGQRPERENYNNGNYSRNQSSQKASHGNKKNERGHDNGKRK
;
A
#
# COMPACT_ATOMS: atom_id res chain seq x y z
N MET A 1 -23.51 -47.96 49.01
CA MET A 1 -22.63 -47.98 47.82
C MET A 1 -23.28 -47.41 46.54
N LYS A 2 -24.06 -46.32 46.62
CA LYS A 2 -24.69 -45.71 45.43
C LYS A 2 -24.36 -44.21 45.27
N THR A 3 -23.99 -43.54 46.34
CA THR A 3 -23.62 -42.12 46.37
C THR A 3 -22.17 -41.85 45.95
N LEU A 4 -21.27 -42.85 46.08
CA LEU A 4 -19.86 -42.70 45.70
C LEU A 4 -19.63 -42.75 44.18
N LYS A 5 -20.53 -43.40 43.42
CA LYS A 5 -20.45 -43.46 41.95
C LYS A 5 -20.78 -42.12 41.28
N LEU A 6 -21.60 -41.29 41.94
CA LEU A 6 -21.99 -39.97 41.43
C LEU A 6 -20.87 -38.92 41.62
N LEU A 7 -20.00 -39.10 42.63
CA LEU A 7 -18.88 -38.20 42.89
C LEU A 7 -17.74 -38.37 41.87
N VAL A 8 -17.54 -39.56 41.32
CA VAL A 8 -16.50 -39.80 40.29
C VAL A 8 -16.91 -39.23 38.93
N ILE A 9 -18.21 -39.14 38.64
CA ILE A 9 -18.71 -38.60 37.37
C ILE A 9 -18.67 -37.06 37.38
N GLY A 10 -18.81 -36.42 38.54
CA GLY A 10 -18.78 -34.96 38.68
C GLY A 10 -17.39 -34.32 38.46
N THR A 11 -16.31 -35.03 38.74
CA THR A 11 -14.95 -34.47 38.69
C THR A 11 -14.36 -34.45 37.27
N LEU A 12 -14.93 -35.18 36.30
CA LEU A 12 -14.42 -35.22 34.92
C LEU A 12 -14.79 -33.98 34.08
N LEU A 13 -15.73 -33.15 34.56
CA LEU A 13 -16.26 -31.99 33.82
C LEU A 13 -15.50 -30.68 34.07
N LEU A 14 -14.47 -30.68 34.93
CA LEU A 14 -13.75 -29.45 35.31
C LEU A 14 -12.54 -29.13 34.42
N PHE A 15 -12.26 -29.94 33.40
CA PHE A 15 -11.25 -29.65 32.37
C PHE A 15 -11.90 -29.16 31.07
N ALA A 16 -12.88 -28.25 31.16
CA ALA A 16 -13.36 -27.49 30.00
C ALA A 16 -12.24 -26.52 29.55
N GLY A 17 -11.27 -27.06 28.81
CA GLY A 17 -10.20 -26.30 28.19
C GLY A 17 -10.79 -25.19 27.34
N SER A 18 -10.27 -23.98 27.50
CA SER A 18 -10.64 -22.84 26.67
C SER A 18 -10.19 -23.12 25.24
N ALA A 19 -11.10 -23.65 24.41
CA ALA A 19 -10.85 -23.82 22.99
C ALA A 19 -10.70 -22.42 22.37
N LYS A 20 -9.46 -22.04 22.03
CA LYS A 20 -9.22 -20.88 21.16
C LYS A 20 -9.63 -21.28 19.75
N ALA A 21 -10.92 -21.15 19.45
CA ALA A 21 -11.40 -21.30 18.08
C ALA A 21 -10.75 -20.19 17.24
N GLN A 22 -9.85 -20.57 16.34
CA GLN A 22 -9.41 -19.66 15.28
C GLN A 22 -10.56 -19.56 14.27
N ILE A 23 -11.36 -18.49 14.38
CA ILE A 23 -12.40 -18.21 13.40
C ILE A 23 -11.69 -17.76 12.12
N SER A 24 -11.60 -18.65 11.15
CA SER A 24 -11.18 -18.31 9.79
C SER A 24 -12.36 -17.62 9.10
N VAL A 25 -12.39 -16.29 9.15
CA VAL A 25 -13.37 -15.51 8.38
C VAL A 25 -12.83 -15.43 6.96
N HIS A 26 -13.49 -16.14 6.03
CA HIS A 26 -13.20 -16.00 4.60
C HIS A 26 -13.75 -14.66 4.11
N VAL A 27 -12.97 -13.59 4.29
CA VAL A 27 -13.29 -12.27 3.78
C VAL A 27 -12.88 -12.17 2.32
N ASN A 28 -13.84 -11.93 1.43
CA ASN A 28 -13.53 -11.59 0.05
C ASN A 28 -13.00 -10.14 0.02
N LEU A 29 -11.68 -10.00 -0.05
CA LEU A 29 -11.00 -8.71 -0.06
C LEU A 29 -10.90 -8.10 -1.47
N GLY A 30 -11.36 -8.83 -2.49
CA GLY A 30 -11.23 -8.45 -3.88
C GLY A 30 -9.77 -8.42 -4.36
N THR A 31 -9.58 -8.02 -5.61
CA THR A 31 -8.25 -7.83 -6.18
C THR A 31 -7.84 -6.37 -5.97
N PRO A 32 -6.70 -6.11 -5.29
CA PRO A 32 -6.19 -4.76 -5.16
C PRO A 32 -6.00 -4.08 -6.52
N PRO A 33 -6.27 -2.77 -6.62
CA PRO A 33 -6.03 -2.02 -7.84
C PRO A 33 -4.53 -2.00 -8.15
N GLN A 34 -4.19 -1.92 -9.44
CA GLN A 34 -2.79 -1.87 -9.89
C GLN A 34 -2.02 -0.67 -9.33
N TRP A 35 -2.71 0.45 -9.13
CA TRP A 35 -2.12 1.61 -8.47
C TRP A 35 -1.93 1.43 -6.97
N GLY A 36 -2.39 0.36 -6.31
CA GLY A 36 -2.21 0.10 -4.88
C GLY A 36 -0.75 -0.25 -4.51
N PRO A 37 -0.34 -0.15 -3.23
CA PRO A 37 1.06 -0.38 -2.84
C PRO A 37 1.38 -1.87 -2.89
N SER A 38 2.57 -2.21 -3.38
CA SER A 38 3.07 -3.59 -3.38
C SER A 38 3.27 -4.13 -1.96
N GLY A 39 3.06 -5.42 -1.76
CA GLY A 39 3.27 -6.09 -0.46
C GLY A 39 2.04 -6.13 0.45
N TYR A 40 0.88 -5.64 -0.03
CA TYR A 40 -0.38 -5.63 0.71
C TYR A 40 -1.48 -6.31 -0.10
N SER A 41 -1.65 -7.62 0.09
CA SER A 41 -2.68 -8.41 -0.61
C SER A 41 -3.96 -8.61 0.21
N ASP A 42 -3.93 -8.32 1.51
CA ASP A 42 -4.99 -8.59 2.48
C ASP A 42 -5.66 -7.33 3.02
N VAL A 43 -5.70 -6.27 2.21
CA VAL A 43 -6.21 -4.95 2.63
C VAL A 43 -7.51 -4.61 1.93
N ARG A 44 -8.57 -4.37 2.72
CA ARG A 44 -9.87 -3.93 2.21
C ARG A 44 -9.90 -2.43 1.86
N TYR A 45 -9.25 -1.58 2.65
CA TYR A 45 -9.31 -0.13 2.46
C TYR A 45 -7.92 0.49 2.31
N TYR A 46 -7.81 1.40 1.34
CA TYR A 46 -6.70 2.36 1.28
C TYR A 46 -7.18 3.71 1.75
N TYR A 47 -6.48 4.34 2.70
CA TYR A 47 -6.67 5.76 3.00
C TYR A 47 -5.78 6.60 2.07
N LEU A 48 -6.35 7.65 1.49
CA LEU A 48 -5.71 8.58 0.57
C LEU A 48 -5.67 9.97 1.23
N PRO A 49 -4.56 10.35 1.89
CA PRO A 49 -4.51 11.56 2.71
C PRO A 49 -4.75 12.85 1.91
N ASP A 50 -4.15 12.97 0.74
CA ASP A 50 -4.20 14.20 -0.09
C ASP A 50 -5.63 14.58 -0.49
N VAL A 51 -6.46 13.57 -0.71
CA VAL A 51 -7.87 13.75 -1.08
C VAL A 51 -8.84 13.49 0.07
N GLU A 52 -8.31 13.18 1.27
CA GLU A 52 -9.07 12.80 2.47
C GLU A 52 -10.16 11.75 2.21
N ALA A 53 -9.84 10.76 1.39
CA ALA A 53 -10.77 9.72 0.95
C ALA A 53 -10.27 8.33 1.33
N TYR A 54 -11.17 7.37 1.30
CA TYR A 54 -10.83 5.94 1.33
C TYR A 54 -11.14 5.32 -0.04
N TYR A 55 -10.47 4.22 -0.36
CA TYR A 55 -10.83 3.34 -1.46
C TYR A 55 -11.15 1.96 -0.92
N ASP A 56 -12.34 1.45 -1.19
CA ASP A 56 -12.81 0.12 -0.80
C ASP A 56 -12.54 -0.87 -1.94
N VAL A 57 -11.62 -1.81 -1.71
CA VAL A 57 -11.11 -2.74 -2.73
C VAL A 57 -12.22 -3.66 -3.26
N PRO A 58 -13.00 -4.36 -2.42
CA PRO A 58 -14.09 -5.22 -2.89
C PRO A 58 -15.12 -4.52 -3.78
N SER A 59 -15.53 -3.29 -3.42
CA SER A 59 -16.53 -2.55 -4.20
C SER A 59 -15.94 -1.72 -5.33
N SER A 60 -14.61 -1.54 -5.36
CA SER A 60 -13.90 -0.64 -6.26
C SER A 60 -14.48 0.78 -6.27
N MET A 61 -14.80 1.29 -5.07
CA MET A 61 -15.38 2.63 -4.88
C MET A 61 -14.56 3.48 -3.92
N PHE A 62 -14.55 4.78 -4.19
CA PHE A 62 -14.09 5.80 -3.25
C PHE A 62 -15.16 6.10 -2.21
N ILE A 63 -14.71 6.32 -0.98
CA ILE A 63 -15.53 6.77 0.14
C ILE A 63 -14.98 8.11 0.61
N TYR A 64 -15.78 9.17 0.51
CA TYR A 64 -15.37 10.51 0.93
C TYR A 64 -16.53 11.32 1.48
N TYR A 65 -16.20 12.34 2.27
CA TYR A 65 -17.17 13.28 2.81
C TYR A 65 -17.59 14.30 1.74
N ASN A 66 -18.89 14.37 1.44
CA ASN A 66 -19.42 15.29 0.43
C ASN A 66 -19.81 16.68 0.99
N GLY A 67 -19.59 16.93 2.28
CA GLY A 67 -20.03 18.14 2.99
C GLY A 67 -21.22 17.90 3.92
N VAL A 68 -21.94 16.78 3.75
CA VAL A 68 -23.07 16.39 4.61
C VAL A 68 -22.83 15.01 5.19
N THR A 69 -22.47 14.04 4.35
CA THR A 69 -22.30 12.64 4.73
C THR A 69 -21.16 11.97 3.97
N TRP A 70 -20.76 10.80 4.46
CA TRP A 70 -19.83 9.91 3.76
C TRP A 70 -20.57 9.15 2.67
N ILE A 71 -20.09 9.25 1.44
CA ILE A 71 -20.72 8.62 0.27
C ILE A 71 -19.76 7.70 -0.45
N HIS A 72 -20.31 6.68 -1.11
CA HIS A 72 -19.57 5.77 -1.99
C HIS A 72 -19.77 6.19 -3.45
N ARG A 73 -18.67 6.35 -4.19
CA ARG A 73 -18.67 6.77 -5.61
C ARG A 73 -17.52 6.11 -6.37
N ARG A 74 -17.71 5.88 -7.68
CA ARG A 74 -16.69 5.31 -8.57
C ARG A 74 -15.53 6.27 -8.86
N SER A 75 -15.72 7.55 -8.61
CA SER A 75 -14.72 8.59 -8.83
C SER A 75 -14.61 9.52 -7.62
N LEU A 76 -13.43 10.09 -7.46
CA LEU A 76 -13.19 11.20 -6.54
C LEU A 76 -14.03 12.44 -6.95
N PRO A 77 -14.34 13.33 -6.00
CA PRO A 77 -15.09 14.54 -6.31
C PRO A 77 -14.30 15.44 -7.28
N THR A 78 -15.01 16.27 -8.06
CA THR A 78 -14.46 17.05 -9.17
C THR A 78 -13.22 17.88 -8.80
N ARG A 79 -13.15 18.39 -7.56
CA ARG A 79 -11.97 19.12 -7.04
C ARG A 79 -10.68 18.32 -7.05
N TYR A 80 -10.76 16.98 -7.07
CA TYR A 80 -9.64 16.05 -7.11
C TYR A 80 -9.61 15.24 -8.42
N ARG A 81 -10.26 15.72 -9.49
CA ARG A 81 -10.27 15.03 -10.80
C ARG A 81 -8.88 14.77 -11.39
N ASN A 82 -7.90 15.60 -11.02
CA ASN A 82 -6.52 15.52 -11.49
C ASN A 82 -5.61 14.73 -10.54
N TYR A 83 -6.16 14.14 -9.48
CA TYR A 83 -5.36 13.35 -8.54
C TYR A 83 -4.85 12.08 -9.21
N ASP A 84 -3.54 11.88 -9.16
CA ASP A 84 -2.88 10.72 -9.76
C ASP A 84 -2.73 9.60 -8.72
N LEU A 85 -3.56 8.56 -8.83
CA LEU A 85 -3.56 7.42 -7.90
C LEU A 85 -2.25 6.61 -7.95
N TYR A 86 -1.49 6.66 -9.06
CA TYR A 86 -0.23 5.94 -9.16
C TYR A 86 0.90 6.64 -8.41
N ASN A 87 0.85 7.96 -8.30
CA ASN A 87 1.90 8.76 -7.66
C ASN A 87 1.50 9.25 -6.26
N GLY A 88 0.20 9.27 -5.97
CA GLY A 88 -0.33 9.72 -4.68
C GLY A 88 0.00 8.75 -3.54
N TYR A 89 0.25 9.32 -2.35
CA TYR A 89 0.50 8.53 -1.16
C TYR A 89 -0.79 7.81 -0.71
N LYS A 90 -0.64 6.55 -0.33
CA LYS A 90 -1.73 5.63 -0.05
C LYS A 90 -1.37 4.75 1.13
N VAL A 91 -2.26 4.69 2.10
CA VAL A 91 -2.03 3.96 3.34
C VAL A 91 -2.92 2.72 3.37
N PRO A 92 -2.35 1.52 3.31
CA PRO A 92 -3.11 0.29 3.52
C PRO A 92 -3.64 0.21 4.95
N MET A 93 -4.95 0.03 5.12
CA MET A 93 -5.58 -0.13 6.43
C MET A 93 -5.59 -1.61 6.86
N SER A 94 -4.40 -2.17 7.10
CA SER A 94 -4.19 -3.59 7.43
C SER A 94 -4.90 -4.05 8.70
N ASP A 95 -5.07 -3.18 9.68
CA ASP A 95 -5.58 -3.53 11.00
C ASP A 95 -7.09 -3.24 11.15
N TYR A 96 -7.74 -2.75 10.09
CA TYR A 96 -9.16 -2.39 10.12
C TYR A 96 -10.05 -3.53 9.61
N ARG A 97 -11.15 -3.81 10.32
CA ARG A 97 -12.05 -4.95 10.03
C ARG A 97 -13.54 -4.59 9.92
N GLY A 98 -13.91 -3.30 9.90
CA GLY A 98 -15.30 -2.85 9.83
C GLY A 98 -15.77 -2.42 8.42
N ASP A 99 -17.01 -1.94 8.33
CA ASP A 99 -17.61 -1.41 7.08
C ASP A 99 -17.58 0.12 6.96
N ARG A 100 -17.12 0.81 8.00
CA ARG A 100 -17.16 2.28 8.12
C ARG A 100 -15.77 2.83 8.44
N PRO A 101 -14.83 2.80 7.49
CA PRO A 101 -13.43 3.17 7.73
C PRO A 101 -13.29 4.64 8.20
N TYR A 102 -14.27 5.47 7.85
CA TYR A 102 -14.38 6.87 8.25
C TYR A 102 -14.71 7.10 9.72
N ASN A 103 -15.12 6.08 10.49
CA ASN A 103 -15.27 6.21 11.95
C ASN A 103 -13.95 6.62 12.62
N ASN A 104 -12.82 6.23 12.02
CA ASN A 104 -11.47 6.57 12.48
C ASN A 104 -10.85 7.75 11.70
N PHE A 105 -11.63 8.48 10.91
CA PHE A 105 -11.12 9.52 10.01
C PHE A 105 -10.26 10.57 10.72
N ARG A 106 -10.70 11.06 11.90
CA ARG A 106 -9.93 12.04 12.67
C ARG A 106 -8.54 11.51 13.04
N LYS A 107 -8.45 10.24 13.45
CA LYS A 107 -7.18 9.57 13.76
C LYS A 107 -6.30 9.47 12.51
N HIS A 108 -6.84 8.95 11.41
CA HIS A 108 -6.07 8.78 10.18
C HIS A 108 -5.58 10.11 9.60
N LYS A 109 -6.42 11.15 9.64
CA LYS A 109 -6.07 12.50 9.18
C LYS A 109 -4.91 13.11 9.98
N MET A 110 -4.86 12.88 11.30
CA MET A 110 -3.75 13.36 12.14
C MET A 110 -2.48 12.53 11.93
N GLN A 111 -2.64 11.21 11.77
CA GLN A 111 -1.51 10.29 11.62
C GLN A 111 -0.85 10.40 10.23
N TYR A 112 -1.64 10.64 9.19
CA TYR A 112 -1.19 10.71 7.80
C TYR A 112 -1.56 12.08 7.24
N ALA A 113 -0.60 13.01 7.30
CA ALA A 113 -0.77 14.35 6.77
C ALA A 113 -0.80 14.36 5.23
N ARG A 114 -1.44 15.40 4.68
CA ARG A 114 -1.38 15.72 3.25
C ARG A 114 0.04 16.10 2.82
N GLY A 115 0.36 15.85 1.55
CA GLY A 115 1.63 16.21 0.94
C GLY A 115 2.78 15.39 1.51
N TYR A 116 2.59 14.09 1.64
CA TYR A 116 3.63 13.17 2.11
C TYR A 116 4.92 13.34 1.28
N ARG A 117 6.07 13.48 1.96
CA ARG A 117 7.39 13.71 1.36
C ARG A 117 8.40 12.60 1.67
N GLY A 118 7.94 11.44 2.11
CA GLY A 118 8.81 10.31 2.40
C GLY A 118 9.17 9.51 1.14
N GLN A 119 9.62 8.28 1.34
CA GLN A 119 10.00 7.38 0.25
C GLN A 119 8.80 7.08 -0.66
N GLU A 120 9.06 7.05 -1.97
CA GLU A 120 8.06 6.69 -2.97
C GLU A 120 7.57 5.27 -2.76
N GLN A 121 6.27 5.07 -2.96
CA GLN A 121 5.65 3.76 -2.81
C GLN A 121 5.68 3.01 -4.13
N HIS A 122 6.22 1.79 -4.11
CA HIS A 122 6.11 0.88 -5.24
C HIS A 122 4.67 0.41 -5.38
N ASN A 123 4.16 0.43 -6.61
CA ASN A 123 2.81 -0.01 -6.93
C ASN A 123 2.80 -1.49 -7.33
N ILE A 124 1.64 -2.15 -7.17
CA ILE A 124 1.43 -3.54 -7.58
C ILE A 124 1.63 -3.69 -9.10
N GLY A 125 1.07 -2.75 -9.86
CA GLY A 125 1.12 -2.74 -11.30
C GLY A 125 1.76 -1.49 -11.87
N GLN A 126 2.11 -1.58 -13.15
CA GLN A 126 2.55 -0.44 -13.92
C GLN A 126 1.36 0.46 -14.26
N ARG A 127 1.63 1.75 -14.44
CA ARG A 127 0.65 2.67 -15.01
C ARG A 127 0.34 2.21 -16.42
N PRO A 128 -0.94 1.99 -16.80
CA PRO A 128 -1.28 1.71 -18.18
C PRO A 128 -0.76 2.87 -19.02
N GLU A 129 0.16 2.55 -19.91
CA GLU A 129 0.66 3.48 -20.88
C GLU A 129 -0.56 3.92 -21.71
N ARG A 130 -0.89 5.22 -21.67
CA ARG A 130 -1.81 5.74 -22.66
C ARG A 130 -1.08 5.56 -23.97
N GLU A 131 -1.56 4.68 -24.84
CA GLU A 131 -1.07 4.52 -26.20
C GLU A 131 -1.15 5.89 -26.90
N ASN A 132 -0.10 6.68 -26.73
CA ASN A 132 0.17 7.81 -27.56
C ASN A 132 0.65 7.18 -28.86
N TYR A 133 -0.23 7.18 -29.87
CA TYR A 133 0.18 7.14 -31.28
C TYR A 133 1.01 8.40 -31.57
N ASN A 134 2.22 8.46 -31.03
CA ASN A 134 3.24 9.43 -31.35
C ASN A 134 4.59 8.74 -31.21
N ASN A 135 4.98 8.16 -32.35
CA ASN A 135 6.34 7.89 -32.76
C ASN A 135 7.36 8.79 -32.03
N GLY A 136 8.22 8.17 -31.21
CA GLY A 136 9.23 8.88 -30.45
C GLY A 136 10.14 7.92 -29.70
N ASN A 137 11.13 7.40 -30.42
CA ASN A 137 12.26 6.63 -29.89
C ASN A 137 12.74 7.13 -28.52
N TYR A 138 12.46 6.36 -27.47
CA TYR A 138 13.26 6.38 -26.25
C TYR A 138 13.59 4.95 -25.83
N SER A 139 14.67 4.45 -26.41
CA SER A 139 15.44 3.33 -25.85
C SER A 139 15.96 3.75 -24.48
N ARG A 140 15.25 3.38 -23.41
CA ARG A 140 15.78 3.46 -22.04
C ARG A 140 16.56 2.18 -21.78
N ASN A 141 17.85 2.25 -22.10
CA ASN A 141 18.88 1.30 -21.70
C ASN A 141 18.71 0.91 -20.22
N GLN A 142 18.24 -0.32 -19.98
CA GLN A 142 18.58 -1.05 -18.77
C GLN A 142 19.95 -1.69 -18.99
N SER A 143 21.00 -1.02 -18.56
CA SER A 143 22.30 -1.67 -18.37
C SER A 143 22.84 -1.28 -17.01
N SER A 144 22.34 -1.97 -15.99
CA SER A 144 23.06 -2.17 -14.73
C SER A 144 24.23 -3.12 -15.01
N GLN A 145 25.28 -2.61 -15.64
CA GLN A 145 26.59 -3.25 -15.67
C GLN A 145 27.60 -2.33 -14.99
N LYS A 146 28.04 -2.78 -13.82
CA LYS A 146 29.18 -2.24 -13.08
C LYS A 146 30.40 -2.21 -14.01
N ALA A 147 30.80 -1.02 -14.45
CA ALA A 147 32.11 -0.81 -15.07
C ALA A 147 32.93 0.08 -14.13
N SER A 148 33.83 -0.58 -13.40
CA SER A 148 34.93 0.04 -12.67
C SER A 148 35.76 0.90 -13.62
N HIS A 149 35.64 2.22 -13.54
CA HIS A 149 36.55 3.14 -14.23
C HIS A 149 37.70 3.48 -13.27
N GLY A 150 38.79 2.73 -13.42
CA GLY A 150 40.07 3.03 -12.80
C GLY A 150 40.64 4.35 -13.32
N ASN A 151 40.98 5.21 -12.37
CA ASN A 151 41.70 6.47 -12.55
C ASN A 151 42.93 6.32 -13.47
N LYS A 152 42.94 7.03 -14.61
CA LYS A 152 44.20 7.42 -15.26
C LYS A 152 44.65 8.75 -14.67
N LYS A 153 45.63 8.67 -13.79
CA LYS A 153 46.38 9.82 -13.28
C LYS A 153 47.11 10.49 -14.44
N ASN A 154 46.88 11.78 -14.59
CA ASN A 154 47.72 12.69 -15.35
C ASN A 154 49.05 12.86 -14.59
N GLU A 155 50.16 12.44 -15.18
CA GLU A 155 51.49 12.83 -14.74
C GLU A 155 52.14 13.68 -15.83
N ARG A 156 52.54 14.88 -15.39
CA ARG A 156 53.21 15.93 -16.15
C ARG A 156 54.69 15.57 -16.29
N GLY A 157 55.27 15.81 -17.46
CA GLY A 157 56.72 15.86 -17.66
C GLY A 157 57.04 16.90 -18.75
N HIS A 158 57.55 18.05 -18.33
CA HIS A 158 58.04 19.15 -19.16
C HIS A 158 59.49 18.90 -19.64
N ASP A 159 59.85 19.63 -20.70
CA ASP A 159 61.20 20.12 -21.11
C ASP A 159 62.26 19.09 -21.56
N ASN A 160 63.14 19.35 -22.53
CA ASN A 160 63.59 20.58 -23.19
C ASN A 160 64.21 20.16 -24.56
N GLY A 161 64.07 20.90 -25.66
CA GLY A 161 65.06 21.91 -26.02
C GLY A 161 65.78 21.57 -27.33
N LYS A 162 65.30 22.11 -28.46
CA LYS A 162 66.04 22.19 -29.73
C LYS A 162 67.22 23.15 -29.59
N ARG A 163 68.40 22.79 -30.10
CA ARG A 163 69.33 23.72 -30.79
C ARG A 163 70.47 22.97 -31.50
N LYS A 164 70.61 23.34 -32.79
CA LYS A 164 71.76 23.30 -33.73
C LYS A 164 72.78 22.18 -33.60
#